data_AF-A3JK36-F1
#
_entry.id   AF-A3JK36-F1
#
_cell.length_a   1.000
_cell.length_b   1.000
_cell.length_c   1.000
_cell.angle_alpha   90.00
_cell.angle_beta   90.00
_cell.angle_gamma   90.00
#
_symmetry.space_group_name_H-M   'P 1'
#
loop_
_entity.id
_entity.type
_entity.pdbx_description
1 polymer ?
#
loop_
_entity_poly.entity_id
_entity_poly.type
_entity_poly.pdbx_seq_one_letter_code
_entity_poly.pdbx_strand_id
1 'polypeptide(L)'
;MERALKEITDDVGAENVLTMIGTRFDESATRGANMRQRGESASKPIKKPDGSLLMSPIADWSDGDVWGFLNATPARLGFDSLDYSGVIALYEAIGESTCSIGAVDPSFSKKPSSCGGSRTGCWACQKVSRDHSLEGMVERFPAYEPLTRLSRTIRAGHYVLQNRSLLAKTISPEGGIKVFANGYSAQWTESLLKWTLSIDATEDDRAFNTGKPRRFPRLLDPEHILLIGFSWARYGLHSTGAFIRIYDAVATGARYPLPTDPEIATLEQASDRAMVKTEFGELRITQPKPLQFGYQDGWRSVLSELASFDAELDTCAVPAMSQPDYKSGAGVTHDSMVNAEALSAEVNHLLDADGNPTTDFHDFMWWYALEHAAGKKSHASEINWLLREGIIRARRGYQSQIVRYQQFGQTLADMGLNSGLATLETITSHPAFVANRPNAKFQLAL
;
A
#
# COMPACT_ATOMS: atom_id res chain seq x y z
N MET A 1 -14.99 -6.52 -9.02
CA MET A 1 -15.84 -6.81 -10.19
C MET A 1 -16.76 -8.00 -9.93
N GLU A 2 -16.22 -9.20 -9.61
CA GLU A 2 -17.06 -10.39 -9.34
C GLU A 2 -18.08 -10.20 -8.22
N ARG A 3 -17.71 -9.51 -7.12
CA ARG A 3 -18.66 -9.17 -6.04
C ARG A 3 -19.82 -8.29 -6.51
N ALA A 4 -19.52 -7.19 -7.20
CA ALA A 4 -20.54 -6.29 -7.74
C ALA A 4 -21.44 -6.98 -8.78
N LEU A 5 -20.86 -7.84 -9.63
CA LEU A 5 -21.62 -8.60 -10.60
C LEU A 5 -22.56 -9.61 -9.92
N LYS A 6 -22.11 -10.23 -8.83
CA LYS A 6 -22.91 -11.13 -8.02
C LYS A 6 -24.06 -10.40 -7.34
N GLU A 7 -23.81 -9.25 -6.73
CA GLU A 7 -24.86 -8.42 -6.10
C GLU A 7 -25.94 -8.03 -7.11
N ILE A 8 -25.57 -7.62 -8.32
CA ILE A 8 -26.54 -7.33 -9.40
C ILE A 8 -27.30 -8.60 -9.82
N THR A 9 -26.58 -9.72 -9.98
CA THR A 9 -27.18 -10.99 -10.40
C THR A 9 -28.19 -11.52 -9.38
N ASP A 10 -27.91 -11.37 -8.08
CA ASP A 10 -28.80 -11.78 -6.99
C ASP A 10 -30.09 -10.92 -6.95
N ASP A 11 -30.02 -9.66 -7.40
CA ASP A 11 -31.16 -8.71 -7.45
C ASP A 11 -32.06 -8.93 -8.68
N VAL A 12 -31.46 -9.00 -9.88
CA VAL A 12 -32.23 -9.03 -11.14
C VAL A 12 -32.32 -10.40 -11.82
N GLY A 13 -31.61 -11.42 -11.31
CA GLY A 13 -31.48 -12.73 -11.96
C GLY A 13 -30.44 -12.75 -13.08
N ALA A 14 -29.68 -13.84 -13.17
CA ALA A 14 -28.51 -13.93 -14.06
C ALA A 14 -28.86 -13.73 -15.54
N GLU A 15 -29.99 -14.27 -15.99
CA GLU A 15 -30.49 -14.18 -17.36
C GLU A 15 -30.78 -12.74 -17.83
N ASN A 16 -30.94 -11.81 -16.90
CA ASN A 16 -31.21 -10.40 -17.18
C ASN A 16 -29.93 -9.55 -17.18
N VAL A 17 -28.75 -10.16 -16.95
CA VAL A 17 -27.46 -9.47 -16.92
C VAL A 17 -26.73 -9.68 -18.25
N LEU A 18 -26.53 -8.58 -18.99
CA LEU A 18 -25.65 -8.54 -20.17
C LEU A 18 -24.31 -7.87 -19.82
N THR A 19 -23.23 -8.64 -19.90
CA THR A 19 -21.86 -8.11 -19.81
C THR A 19 -21.33 -7.78 -21.20
N MET A 20 -20.91 -6.53 -21.41
CA MET A 20 -20.21 -6.13 -22.63
C MET A 20 -18.70 -6.04 -22.37
N ILE A 21 -17.90 -6.68 -23.21
CA ILE A 21 -16.43 -6.68 -23.09
C ILE A 21 -15.80 -6.18 -24.39
N GLY A 22 -14.78 -5.33 -24.28
CA GLY A 22 -14.03 -4.80 -25.43
C GLY A 22 -12.93 -5.74 -25.96
N THR A 23 -13.17 -7.05 -26.04
CA THR A 23 -12.20 -8.02 -26.59
C THR A 23 -12.32 -8.14 -28.10
N ARG A 24 -11.18 -8.34 -28.79
CA ARG A 24 -11.11 -8.48 -30.26
C ARG A 24 -10.43 -9.77 -30.67
N PHE A 25 -10.86 -10.39 -31.76
CA PHE A 25 -10.20 -11.59 -32.31
C PHE A 25 -8.75 -11.33 -32.73
N ASP A 26 -8.44 -10.07 -33.07
CA ASP A 26 -7.13 -9.61 -33.54
C ASP A 26 -6.14 -9.29 -32.39
N GLU A 27 -6.55 -9.36 -31.11
CA GLU A 27 -5.64 -9.03 -29.98
C GLU A 27 -4.46 -9.99 -29.84
N SER A 28 -4.68 -11.29 -30.04
CA SER A 28 -3.64 -12.32 -30.08
C SER A 28 -4.22 -13.63 -30.59
N ALA A 29 -3.37 -14.49 -31.15
CA ALA A 29 -3.79 -15.82 -31.61
C ALA A 29 -4.51 -16.63 -30.50
N THR A 30 -3.97 -16.61 -29.28
CA THR A 30 -4.55 -17.34 -28.14
C THR A 30 -5.88 -16.74 -27.70
N ARG A 31 -5.99 -15.41 -27.55
CA ARG A 31 -7.27 -14.77 -27.18
C ARG A 31 -8.33 -15.00 -28.25
N GLY A 32 -7.96 -14.84 -29.53
CA GLY A 32 -8.87 -15.08 -30.64
C GLY A 32 -9.34 -16.53 -30.73
N ALA A 33 -8.47 -17.51 -30.49
CA ALA A 33 -8.88 -18.92 -30.41
C ALA A 33 -9.88 -19.15 -29.26
N ASN A 34 -9.63 -18.60 -28.07
CA ASN A 34 -10.51 -18.73 -26.92
C ASN A 34 -11.87 -18.03 -27.14
N MET A 35 -11.89 -16.85 -27.76
CA MET A 35 -13.13 -16.15 -28.11
C MET A 35 -13.96 -16.98 -29.11
N ARG A 36 -13.32 -17.56 -30.13
CA ARG A 36 -13.98 -18.44 -31.11
C ARG A 36 -14.54 -19.70 -30.44
N GLN A 37 -13.78 -20.31 -29.52
CA GLN A 37 -14.24 -21.47 -28.75
C GLN A 37 -15.48 -21.15 -27.92
N ARG A 38 -15.55 -19.93 -27.34
CA ARG A 38 -16.73 -19.46 -26.60
C ARG A 38 -17.89 -19.03 -27.50
N GLY A 39 -17.66 -18.88 -28.81
CA GLY A 39 -18.66 -18.40 -29.75
C GLY A 39 -18.98 -16.91 -29.62
N GLU A 40 -18.05 -16.11 -29.08
CA GLU A 40 -18.24 -14.66 -28.92
C GLU A 40 -18.54 -13.98 -30.26
N SER A 41 -19.33 -12.90 -30.21
CA SER A 41 -19.77 -12.16 -31.40
C SER A 41 -19.89 -10.67 -31.12
N ALA A 42 -19.68 -9.87 -32.16
CA ALA A 42 -19.92 -8.43 -32.16
C ALA A 42 -21.40 -8.04 -32.11
N SER A 43 -22.31 -8.92 -32.52
CA SER A 43 -23.74 -8.58 -32.70
C SER A 43 -24.70 -9.48 -31.92
N LYS A 44 -24.24 -10.63 -31.44
CA LYS A 44 -25.09 -11.61 -30.73
C LYS A 44 -24.53 -11.94 -29.35
N PRO A 45 -25.32 -11.80 -28.27
CA PRO A 45 -24.89 -12.24 -26.96
C PRO A 45 -24.84 -13.76 -26.88
N ILE A 46 -23.87 -14.28 -26.13
CA ILE A 46 -23.76 -15.70 -25.77
C ILE A 46 -24.17 -15.91 -24.32
N LYS A 47 -24.77 -17.06 -24.03
CA LYS A 47 -25.16 -17.43 -22.67
C LYS A 47 -24.00 -18.12 -21.96
N LYS A 48 -23.60 -17.59 -20.80
CA LYS A 48 -22.60 -18.18 -19.91
C LYS A 48 -23.23 -19.33 -19.08
N PRO A 49 -22.40 -20.23 -18.50
CA PRO A 49 -22.90 -21.31 -17.65
C PRO A 49 -23.72 -20.85 -16.45
N ASP A 50 -23.46 -19.64 -15.93
CA ASP A 50 -24.18 -19.01 -14.83
C ASP A 50 -25.56 -18.47 -15.23
N GLY A 51 -25.93 -18.54 -16.51
CA GLY A 51 -27.20 -18.04 -17.04
C GLY A 51 -27.13 -16.64 -17.65
N SER A 52 -26.08 -15.87 -17.35
CA SER A 52 -25.90 -14.50 -17.82
C SER A 52 -25.43 -14.40 -19.26
N LEU A 53 -25.56 -13.21 -19.85
CA LEU A 53 -25.22 -12.93 -21.23
C LEU A 53 -23.87 -12.22 -21.34
N LEU A 54 -23.10 -12.55 -22.38
CA LEU A 54 -21.84 -11.92 -22.74
C LEU A 54 -21.88 -11.48 -24.20
N MET A 55 -21.46 -10.26 -24.49
CA MET A 55 -21.31 -9.73 -25.85
C MET A 55 -20.00 -8.98 -25.97
N SER A 56 -19.39 -9.04 -27.16
CA SER A 56 -18.09 -8.43 -27.43
C SER A 56 -18.20 -7.47 -28.62
N PRO A 57 -18.72 -6.25 -28.44
CA PRO A 57 -19.19 -5.38 -29.54
C PRO A 57 -18.15 -5.03 -30.60
N ILE A 58 -16.87 -5.07 -30.23
CA ILE A 58 -15.74 -4.79 -31.13
C ILE A 58 -14.98 -6.06 -31.54
N ALA A 59 -15.58 -7.26 -31.40
CA ALA A 59 -14.91 -8.54 -31.64
C ALA A 59 -14.19 -8.61 -33.00
N ASP A 60 -14.80 -8.02 -34.04
CA ASP A 60 -14.31 -8.03 -35.42
C ASP A 60 -13.42 -6.84 -35.77
N TRP A 61 -13.13 -5.94 -34.82
CA TRP A 61 -12.31 -4.75 -35.06
C TRP A 61 -10.81 -5.09 -35.03
N SER A 62 -10.05 -4.46 -35.92
CA SER A 62 -8.59 -4.44 -35.88
C SER A 62 -8.06 -3.38 -34.91
N ASP A 63 -6.74 -3.27 -34.78
CA ASP A 63 -6.10 -2.14 -34.06
C ASP A 63 -6.31 -0.80 -34.76
N GLY A 64 -6.26 -0.78 -36.09
CA GLY A 64 -6.52 0.42 -36.89
C GLY A 64 -7.94 0.94 -36.71
N ASP A 65 -8.94 0.05 -36.61
CA ASP A 65 -10.34 0.45 -36.41
C ASP A 65 -10.55 1.14 -35.06
N VAL A 66 -9.93 0.61 -34.00
CA VAL A 66 -9.99 1.20 -32.66
C VAL A 66 -9.33 2.58 -32.64
N TRP A 67 -8.11 2.69 -33.18
CA TRP A 67 -7.40 3.98 -33.22
C TRP A 67 -8.08 4.99 -34.14
N GLY A 68 -8.63 4.54 -35.28
CA GLY A 68 -9.42 5.37 -36.18
C GLY A 68 -10.67 5.92 -35.52
N PHE A 69 -11.35 5.10 -34.71
CA PHE A 69 -12.48 5.54 -33.89
C PHE A 69 -12.06 6.55 -32.82
N LEU A 70 -11.00 6.26 -32.04
CA LEU A 70 -10.53 7.18 -30.99
C LEU A 70 -10.05 8.54 -31.53
N ASN A 71 -9.46 8.56 -32.73
CA ASN A 71 -9.02 9.79 -33.41
C ASN A 71 -10.12 10.50 -34.21
N ALA A 72 -11.33 9.95 -34.29
CA ALA A 72 -12.41 10.57 -35.03
C ALA A 72 -12.89 11.86 -34.34
N THR A 73 -13.33 12.84 -35.13
CA THR A 73 -13.91 14.07 -34.58
C THR A 73 -15.25 13.77 -33.89
N PRO A 74 -15.67 14.55 -32.88
CA PRO A 74 -16.97 14.36 -32.23
C PRO A 74 -18.14 14.34 -33.23
N ALA A 75 -18.07 15.18 -34.28
CA ALA A 75 -19.01 15.21 -35.40
C ALA A 75 -19.07 13.90 -36.22
N ARG A 76 -17.96 13.15 -36.30
CA ARG A 76 -17.92 11.82 -36.95
C ARG A 76 -18.38 10.70 -36.01
N LEU A 77 -18.11 10.84 -34.72
CA LEU A 77 -18.54 9.89 -33.69
C LEU A 77 -20.04 10.00 -33.42
N GLY A 78 -20.64 11.18 -33.62
CA GLY A 78 -22.03 11.47 -33.26
C GLY A 78 -22.22 11.62 -31.75
N PHE A 79 -21.13 11.78 -31.00
CA PHE A 79 -21.13 11.91 -29.55
C PHE A 79 -20.28 13.13 -29.16
N ASP A 80 -20.92 14.29 -29.05
CA ASP A 80 -20.24 15.56 -28.74
C ASP A 80 -19.58 15.58 -27.36
N SER A 81 -19.98 14.67 -26.46
CA SER A 81 -19.43 14.53 -25.10
C SER A 81 -18.19 13.63 -25.01
N LEU A 82 -17.79 12.94 -26.08
CA LEU A 82 -16.65 12.03 -26.07
C LEU A 82 -15.39 12.71 -26.60
N ASP A 83 -14.48 13.04 -25.68
CA ASP A 83 -13.13 13.53 -25.98
C ASP A 83 -12.08 12.49 -25.57
N TYR A 84 -11.42 11.88 -26.55
CA TYR A 84 -10.35 10.90 -26.34
C TYR A 84 -8.94 11.49 -26.49
N SER A 85 -8.81 12.81 -26.65
CA SER A 85 -7.51 13.48 -26.83
C SER A 85 -6.52 13.16 -25.69
N GLY A 86 -7.01 13.09 -24.45
CA GLY A 86 -6.20 12.69 -23.29
C GLY A 86 -5.69 11.25 -23.36
N VAL A 87 -6.51 10.32 -23.86
CA VAL A 87 -6.11 8.92 -24.06
C VAL A 87 -5.05 8.82 -25.15
N ILE A 88 -5.25 9.51 -26.27
CA ILE A 88 -4.29 9.53 -27.38
C ILE A 88 -2.95 10.11 -26.89
N ALA A 89 -2.97 11.26 -26.21
CA ALA A 89 -1.77 11.89 -25.68
C ALA A 89 -1.00 10.98 -24.69
N LEU A 90 -1.72 10.22 -23.86
CA LEU A 90 -1.12 9.25 -22.95
C LEU A 90 -0.45 8.09 -23.70
N TYR A 91 -1.14 7.49 -24.68
CA TYR A 91 -0.59 6.37 -25.45
C TYR A 91 0.59 6.77 -26.33
N GLU A 92 0.59 8.00 -26.86
CA GLU A 92 1.75 8.57 -27.54
C GLU A 92 2.93 8.83 -26.61
N ALA A 93 2.68 9.14 -25.34
CA ALA A 93 3.74 9.39 -24.37
C ALA A 93 4.36 8.11 -23.80
N ILE A 94 3.62 7.00 -23.72
CA ILE A 94 4.12 5.71 -23.22
C ILE A 94 4.69 4.80 -24.33
N GLY A 95 4.49 5.16 -25.59
CA GLY A 95 4.95 4.39 -26.75
C GLY A 95 6.06 5.10 -27.52
N GLU A 96 6.88 4.33 -28.25
CA GLU A 96 7.73 4.90 -29.30
C GLU A 96 6.84 5.35 -30.46
N SER A 97 6.30 6.57 -30.41
CA SER A 97 5.87 7.44 -31.53
C SER A 97 5.07 6.85 -32.72
N THR A 98 4.56 5.62 -32.65
CA THR A 98 4.06 4.87 -33.81
C THR A 98 2.64 4.33 -33.65
N CYS A 99 2.06 4.35 -32.45
CA CYS A 99 0.72 3.82 -32.18
C CYS A 99 -0.40 4.56 -32.93
N SER A 100 -0.33 5.89 -33.04
CA SER A 100 -1.38 6.70 -33.68
C SER A 100 -1.20 6.82 -35.21
N ILE A 101 0.02 6.97 -35.70
CA ILE A 101 0.31 7.23 -37.13
C ILE A 101 0.40 5.93 -37.94
N GLY A 102 1.05 4.89 -37.41
CA GLY A 102 1.23 3.61 -38.11
C GLY A 102 -0.03 2.74 -38.18
N ALA A 103 -1.01 3.00 -37.31
CA ALA A 103 -2.31 2.31 -37.32
C ALA A 103 -3.33 2.94 -38.28
N VAL A 104 -3.17 4.23 -38.62
CA VAL A 104 -4.10 4.99 -39.48
C VAL A 104 -3.63 5.04 -40.93
N ASP A 105 -2.32 4.91 -41.20
CA ASP A 105 -1.77 4.86 -42.56
C ASP A 105 -1.09 3.51 -42.86
N PRO A 106 -1.72 2.63 -43.68
CA PRO A 106 -1.14 1.35 -44.06
C PRO A 106 0.13 1.45 -44.95
N SER A 107 0.52 2.65 -45.40
CA SER A 107 1.78 2.88 -46.13
C SER A 107 3.00 3.00 -45.21
N PHE A 108 2.80 3.10 -43.88
CA PHE A 108 3.88 3.08 -42.91
C PHE A 108 4.43 1.64 -42.75
N SER A 109 5.63 1.42 -43.30
CA SER A 109 6.26 0.09 -43.47
C SER A 109 6.82 -0.56 -42.20
N LYS A 110 6.70 0.08 -41.05
CA LYS A 110 6.94 -0.58 -39.76
C LYS A 110 5.63 -1.26 -39.37
N LYS A 111 5.62 -2.61 -39.32
CA LYS A 111 4.55 -3.38 -38.69
C LYS A 111 4.07 -2.62 -37.44
N PRO A 112 2.76 -2.41 -37.24
CA PRO A 112 2.28 -1.90 -35.96
C PRO A 112 2.81 -2.86 -34.89
N SER A 113 3.87 -2.48 -34.19
CA SER A 113 4.28 -3.19 -32.99
C SER A 113 3.09 -3.04 -32.07
N SER A 114 2.45 -4.16 -31.71
CA SER A 114 1.24 -4.10 -30.90
C SER A 114 1.52 -3.20 -29.69
N CYS A 115 0.79 -2.11 -29.57
CA CYS A 115 0.82 -1.28 -28.36
C CYS A 115 0.36 -2.11 -27.13
N GLY A 116 -0.11 -3.36 -27.34
CA GLY A 116 -0.43 -4.39 -26.35
C GLY A 116 0.67 -4.81 -25.37
N GLY A 117 1.87 -4.22 -25.46
CA GLY A 117 2.93 -4.37 -24.46
C GLY A 117 3.12 -3.17 -23.51
N SER A 118 2.74 -1.95 -23.92
CA SER A 118 3.03 -0.75 -23.13
C SER A 118 1.94 -0.58 -22.07
N ARG A 119 2.33 -0.78 -20.80
CA ARG A 119 1.47 -0.49 -19.65
C ARG A 119 1.83 0.90 -19.15
N THR A 120 0.83 1.67 -18.73
CA THR A 120 1.07 2.87 -17.94
C THR A 120 1.80 2.44 -16.67
N GLY A 121 3.09 2.74 -16.57
CA GLY A 121 3.91 2.31 -15.44
C GLY A 121 3.34 2.74 -14.10
N CYS A 122 3.65 2.00 -13.04
CA CYS A 122 3.19 2.33 -11.68
C CYS A 122 4.42 2.66 -10.82
N TRP A 123 4.37 3.79 -10.14
CA TRP A 123 5.48 4.26 -9.31
C TRP A 123 5.75 3.34 -8.11
N ALA A 124 4.72 2.63 -7.61
CA ALA A 124 4.84 1.70 -6.50
C ALA A 124 4.99 0.24 -6.94
N CYS A 125 4.51 -0.15 -8.13
CA CYS A 125 4.53 -1.54 -8.58
C CYS A 125 5.94 -1.95 -9.01
N GLN A 126 6.45 -3.03 -8.42
CA GLN A 126 7.81 -3.53 -8.70
C GLN A 126 7.83 -4.88 -9.42
N LYS A 127 6.79 -5.18 -10.21
CA LYS A 127 6.69 -6.45 -10.94
C LYS A 127 7.62 -6.52 -12.16
N VAL A 128 8.09 -5.39 -12.66
CA VAL A 128 9.00 -5.29 -13.82
C VAL A 128 10.40 -4.86 -13.37
N SER A 129 11.44 -5.33 -14.06
CA SER A 129 12.83 -4.94 -13.78
C SER A 129 13.17 -3.54 -14.27
N ARG A 130 12.60 -3.13 -15.41
CA ARG A 130 12.72 -1.80 -16.00
C ARG A 130 11.38 -1.39 -16.58
N ASP A 131 10.97 -0.16 -16.34
CA ASP A 131 9.69 0.38 -16.79
C ASP A 131 9.93 1.40 -17.91
N HIS A 132 10.09 0.91 -19.13
CA HIS A 132 10.34 1.73 -20.31
C HIS A 132 9.20 2.73 -20.58
N SER A 133 7.97 2.35 -20.25
CA SER A 133 6.79 3.19 -20.42
C SER A 133 6.80 4.37 -19.45
N LEU A 134 7.20 4.15 -18.19
CA LEU A 134 7.37 5.22 -17.22
C LEU A 134 8.56 6.11 -17.56
N GLU A 135 9.68 5.53 -18.03
CA GLU A 135 10.86 6.29 -18.48
C GLU A 135 10.53 7.19 -19.69
N GLY A 136 9.86 6.67 -20.71
CA GLY A 136 9.44 7.46 -21.88
C GLY A 136 8.44 8.56 -21.54
N MET A 137 7.55 8.32 -20.57
CA MET A 137 6.59 9.32 -20.10
C MET A 137 7.27 10.55 -19.51
N VAL A 138 8.42 10.40 -18.84
CA VAL A 138 9.15 11.52 -18.22
C VAL A 138 9.69 12.52 -19.26
N GLU A 139 10.04 12.06 -20.47
CA GLU A 139 10.50 12.95 -21.54
C GLU A 139 9.42 13.96 -21.93
N ARG A 140 8.16 13.51 -22.01
CA ARG A 140 7.01 14.35 -22.37
C ARG A 140 6.34 15.01 -21.17
N PHE A 141 6.41 14.39 -20.00
CA PHE A 141 5.86 14.88 -18.75
C PHE A 141 6.91 14.92 -17.62
N PRO A 142 7.85 15.89 -17.64
CA PRO A 142 8.93 15.98 -16.66
C PRO A 142 8.46 16.08 -15.20
N ALA A 143 7.21 16.47 -14.97
CA ALA A 143 6.57 16.49 -13.66
C ALA A 143 6.56 15.13 -12.94
N TYR A 144 6.56 14.03 -13.68
CA TYR A 144 6.48 12.65 -13.16
C TYR A 144 7.85 12.05 -12.85
N GLU A 145 8.92 12.81 -13.08
CA GLU A 145 10.30 12.40 -12.81
C GLU A 145 10.50 11.91 -11.35
N PRO A 146 9.98 12.58 -10.30
CA PRO A 146 10.19 12.12 -8.93
C PRO A 146 9.54 10.77 -8.65
N LEU A 147 8.41 10.46 -9.30
CA LEU A 147 7.70 9.18 -9.17
C LEU A 147 8.49 8.05 -9.84
N THR A 148 9.09 8.35 -10.99
CA THR A 148 9.96 7.42 -11.72
C THR A 148 11.23 7.12 -10.92
N ARG A 149 11.87 8.16 -10.38
CA ARG A 149 13.03 8.02 -9.51
C ARG A 149 12.70 7.26 -8.23
N LEU A 150 11.57 7.55 -7.57
CA LEU A 150 11.12 6.80 -6.40
C LEU A 150 10.92 5.30 -6.73
N SER A 151 10.30 4.98 -7.85
CA SER A 151 10.13 3.59 -8.31
C SER A 151 11.47 2.87 -8.50
N ARG A 152 12.44 3.52 -9.16
CA ARG A 152 13.79 3.01 -9.35
C ARG A 152 14.50 2.78 -8.01
N THR A 153 14.40 3.73 -7.09
CA THR A 153 14.98 3.63 -5.74
C THR A 153 14.39 2.44 -4.95
N ILE A 154 13.07 2.26 -4.96
CA ILE A 154 12.41 1.13 -4.28
C ILE A 154 12.94 -0.20 -4.84
N ARG A 155 13.07 -0.30 -6.16
CA ARG A 155 13.56 -1.50 -6.85
C ARG A 155 15.02 -1.80 -6.53
N ALA A 156 15.88 -0.80 -6.69
CA ALA A 156 17.31 -0.92 -6.43
C ALA A 156 17.58 -1.35 -4.98
N GLY A 157 16.91 -0.70 -4.03
CA GLY A 157 17.02 -1.01 -2.60
C GLY A 157 16.30 -2.28 -2.15
N HIS A 158 15.51 -2.94 -3.02
CA HIS A 158 14.67 -4.07 -2.59
C HIS A 158 15.48 -5.26 -2.08
N TYR A 159 16.57 -5.59 -2.78
CA TYR A 159 17.43 -6.72 -2.43
C TYR A 159 18.75 -6.31 -1.74
N VAL A 160 18.78 -5.15 -1.11
CA VAL A 160 19.94 -4.69 -0.31
C VAL A 160 19.72 -5.11 1.14
N LEU A 161 20.66 -5.87 1.72
CA LEU A 161 20.52 -6.47 3.05
C LEU A 161 20.29 -5.43 4.16
N GLN A 162 21.00 -4.30 4.09
CA GLN A 162 20.90 -3.18 5.04
C GLN A 162 19.51 -2.53 5.03
N ASN A 163 18.76 -2.69 3.94
CA ASN A 163 17.40 -2.19 3.80
C ASN A 163 16.34 -3.18 4.29
N ARG A 164 16.74 -4.35 4.82
CA ARG A 164 15.81 -5.38 5.32
C ARG A 164 15.73 -5.40 6.84
N SER A 165 14.54 -5.65 7.35
CA SER A 165 14.33 -6.10 8.71
C SER A 165 14.75 -7.56 8.80
N LEU A 166 15.59 -7.88 9.77
CA LEU A 166 16.16 -9.22 9.94
C LEU A 166 15.35 -10.10 10.90
N LEU A 167 14.27 -9.57 11.47
CA LEU A 167 13.47 -10.25 12.49
C LEU A 167 12.13 -10.69 11.93
N ALA A 168 11.71 -11.90 12.31
CA ALA A 168 10.32 -12.31 12.18
C ALA A 168 9.41 -11.38 12.98
N LYS A 169 8.20 -11.14 12.48
CA LYS A 169 7.20 -10.26 13.10
C LYS A 169 6.34 -10.96 14.16
N THR A 170 6.78 -12.12 14.63
CA THR A 170 6.02 -12.98 15.53
C THR A 170 6.99 -13.84 16.34
N ILE A 171 6.61 -14.07 17.59
CA ILE A 171 7.31 -15.00 18.50
C ILE A 171 6.69 -16.39 18.30
N SER A 172 7.51 -17.41 18.09
CA SER A 172 7.04 -18.79 17.98
C SER A 172 6.50 -19.30 19.34
N PRO A 173 5.64 -20.34 19.36
CA PRO A 173 5.19 -20.95 20.61
C PRO A 173 6.34 -21.42 21.51
N GLU A 174 7.47 -21.79 20.91
CA GLU A 174 8.70 -22.24 21.59
C GLU A 174 9.53 -21.06 22.14
N GLY A 175 9.09 -19.81 21.98
CA GLY A 175 9.78 -18.62 22.45
C GLY A 175 10.91 -18.16 21.55
N GLY A 176 10.85 -18.47 20.25
CA GLY A 176 11.87 -18.11 19.27
C GLY A 176 11.44 -16.96 18.34
N ILE A 177 12.40 -16.12 17.94
CA ILE A 177 12.23 -15.13 16.86
C ILE A 177 13.20 -15.50 15.74
N LYS A 178 12.67 -15.94 14.60
CA LYS A 178 13.50 -16.29 13.44
C LYS A 178 14.22 -15.07 12.89
N VAL A 179 15.48 -15.28 12.49
CA VAL A 179 16.34 -14.27 11.90
C VAL A 179 16.57 -14.59 10.44
N PHE A 180 15.99 -13.78 9.56
CA PHE A 180 16.09 -13.90 8.10
C PHE A 180 15.81 -12.56 7.44
N ALA A 181 16.17 -12.40 6.16
CA ALA A 181 15.86 -11.20 5.40
C ALA A 181 14.33 -11.08 5.15
N ASN A 182 13.61 -10.53 6.11
CA ASN A 182 12.16 -10.33 6.09
C ASN A 182 11.83 -9.04 5.32
N GLY A 183 10.78 -8.30 5.67
CA GLY A 183 10.37 -7.04 5.04
C GLY A 183 11.41 -5.91 5.13
N TYR A 184 11.00 -4.69 4.79
CA TYR A 184 11.89 -3.54 4.87
C TYR A 184 12.28 -3.16 6.31
N SER A 185 13.49 -2.65 6.50
CA SER A 185 13.99 -2.14 7.78
C SER A 185 13.25 -0.86 8.19
N ALA A 186 13.32 -0.53 9.47
CA ALA A 186 12.72 0.69 9.99
C ALA A 186 13.27 1.92 9.24
N GLN A 187 14.59 2.02 9.13
CA GLN A 187 15.29 3.11 8.44
C GLN A 187 14.89 3.22 6.97
N TRP A 188 14.78 2.08 6.26
CA TRP A 188 14.38 2.12 4.86
C TRP A 188 12.93 2.61 4.72
N THR A 189 12.00 2.11 5.54
CA THR A 189 10.62 2.61 5.51
C THR A 189 10.48 4.07 5.94
N GLU A 190 11.35 4.57 6.83
CA GLU A 190 11.44 6.01 7.14
C GLU A 190 11.87 6.82 5.93
N SER A 191 12.88 6.37 5.19
CA SER A 191 13.30 7.02 3.93
C SER A 191 12.20 7.01 2.88
N LEU A 192 11.48 5.88 2.73
CA LEU A 192 10.34 5.78 1.83
C LEU A 192 9.24 6.80 2.19
N LEU A 193 8.89 6.93 3.47
CA LEU A 193 7.90 7.91 3.92
C LEU A 193 8.39 9.34 3.67
N LYS A 194 9.65 9.65 4.04
CA LYS A 194 10.27 10.95 3.82
C LYS A 194 10.22 11.37 2.35
N TRP A 195 10.63 10.48 1.43
CA TRP A 195 10.60 10.76 0.00
C TRP A 195 9.18 10.93 -0.52
N THR A 196 8.27 10.04 -0.14
CA THR A 196 6.88 10.07 -0.63
C THR A 196 6.17 11.35 -0.18
N LEU A 197 6.26 11.71 1.10
CA LEU A 197 5.68 12.94 1.62
C LEU A 197 6.35 14.19 1.04
N SER A 198 7.67 14.16 0.80
CA SER A 198 8.37 15.30 0.18
C SER A 198 7.91 15.54 -1.26
N ILE A 199 7.65 14.49 -2.03
CA ILE A 199 7.09 14.61 -3.39
C ILE A 199 5.72 15.26 -3.34
N ASP A 200 4.83 14.77 -2.46
CA ASP A 200 3.50 15.34 -2.29
C ASP A 200 3.55 16.81 -1.85
N ALA A 201 4.41 17.13 -0.88
CA ALA A 201 4.56 18.48 -0.35
C ALA A 201 5.19 19.45 -1.36
N THR A 202 6.18 19.01 -2.17
CA THR A 202 6.70 19.84 -3.27
C THR A 202 5.64 20.11 -4.34
N GLU A 203 4.77 19.13 -4.62
CA GLU A 203 3.66 19.36 -5.55
C GLU A 203 2.60 20.31 -4.97
N ASP A 204 2.34 20.23 -3.67
CA ASP A 204 1.46 21.16 -2.96
C ASP A 204 2.04 22.58 -2.96
N ASP A 205 3.33 22.75 -2.65
CA ASP A 205 4.03 24.04 -2.70
C ASP A 205 3.91 24.66 -4.10
N ARG A 206 4.12 23.84 -5.15
CA ARG A 206 3.98 24.29 -6.53
C ARG A 206 2.53 24.67 -6.85
N ALA A 207 1.55 23.85 -6.47
CA ALA A 207 0.14 24.12 -6.71
C ALA A 207 -0.27 25.44 -6.05
N PHE A 208 0.13 25.65 -4.80
CA PHE A 208 -0.07 26.89 -4.04
C PHE A 208 0.60 28.10 -4.73
N ASN A 209 1.89 28.01 -5.04
CA ASN A 209 2.66 29.12 -5.61
C ASN A 209 2.21 29.52 -7.04
N THR A 210 1.67 28.57 -7.81
CA THR A 210 1.26 28.81 -9.19
C THR A 210 -0.25 29.03 -9.36
N GLY A 211 -1.05 28.76 -8.32
CA GLY A 211 -2.51 28.73 -8.39
C GLY A 211 -3.09 27.65 -9.32
N LYS A 212 -2.26 26.70 -9.77
CA LYS A 212 -2.67 25.60 -10.67
C LYS A 212 -2.94 24.32 -9.87
N PRO A 213 -3.92 23.49 -10.28
CA PRO A 213 -4.19 22.22 -9.62
C PRO A 213 -2.96 21.30 -9.63
N ARG A 214 -2.95 20.32 -8.72
CA ARG A 214 -1.90 19.30 -8.66
C ARG A 214 -1.82 18.54 -9.99
N ARG A 215 -0.60 18.19 -10.40
CA ARG A 215 -0.32 17.47 -11.65
C ARG A 215 -0.60 15.97 -11.53
N PHE A 216 -0.54 15.45 -10.31
CA PHE A 216 -0.86 14.07 -9.95
C PHE A 216 -1.57 14.04 -8.58
N PRO A 217 -2.40 13.01 -8.31
CA PRO A 217 -3.09 12.84 -7.03
C PRO A 217 -2.10 12.59 -5.89
N ARG A 218 -2.57 12.66 -4.63
CA ARG A 218 -1.69 12.42 -3.48
C ARG A 218 -1.19 10.98 -3.55
N LEU A 219 0.08 10.76 -3.23
CA LEU A 219 0.66 9.42 -3.25
C LEU A 219 0.16 8.61 -2.07
N LEU A 220 -0.09 9.28 -0.94
CA LEU A 220 -0.66 8.69 0.27
C LEU A 220 -1.90 9.48 0.69
N ASP A 221 -3.04 8.81 0.65
CA ASP A 221 -4.26 9.34 1.28
C ASP A 221 -4.11 9.42 2.82
N PRO A 222 -4.91 10.27 3.49
CA PRO A 222 -4.88 10.42 4.95
C PRO A 222 -5.05 9.11 5.73
N GLU A 223 -5.87 8.19 5.24
CA GLU A 223 -5.98 6.84 5.82
C GLU A 223 -4.65 6.07 5.73
N HIS A 224 -3.98 6.10 4.57
CA HIS A 224 -2.68 5.46 4.40
C HIS A 224 -1.64 6.04 5.38
N ILE A 225 -1.64 7.36 5.55
CA ILE A 225 -0.74 8.07 6.48
C ILE A 225 -0.92 7.54 7.91
N LEU A 226 -2.16 7.47 8.41
CA LEU A 226 -2.46 6.99 9.76
C LEU A 226 -2.16 5.49 9.92
N LEU A 227 -2.46 4.68 8.90
CA LEU A 227 -2.15 3.25 8.90
C LEU A 227 -0.64 2.97 8.88
N ILE A 228 0.17 3.84 8.29
CA ILE A 228 1.63 3.76 8.37
C ILE A 228 2.08 3.98 9.81
N GLY A 229 1.61 5.05 10.47
CA GLY A 229 1.90 5.32 11.88
C GLY A 229 1.52 4.14 12.78
N PHE A 230 0.29 3.64 12.64
CA PHE A 230 -0.18 2.46 13.35
C PHE A 230 0.68 1.21 13.06
N SER A 231 1.05 0.97 11.80
CA SER A 231 1.86 -0.20 11.45
C SER A 231 3.29 -0.12 12.01
N TRP A 232 3.85 1.07 12.19
CA TRP A 232 5.18 1.23 12.79
C TRP A 232 5.13 0.98 14.30
N ALA A 233 4.13 1.57 14.97
CA ALA A 233 3.86 1.29 16.38
C ALA A 233 3.60 -0.21 16.63
N ARG A 234 2.83 -0.85 15.75
CA ARG A 234 2.53 -2.29 15.81
C ARG A 234 3.76 -3.19 15.92
N TYR A 235 4.81 -2.93 15.15
CA TYR A 235 6.00 -3.80 15.14
C TYR A 235 7.10 -3.33 16.09
N GLY A 236 7.05 -2.08 16.55
CA GLY A 236 8.02 -1.53 17.49
C GLY A 236 9.48 -1.50 17.01
N LEU A 237 9.69 -1.67 15.69
CA LEU A 237 11.01 -1.65 15.07
C LEU A 237 11.51 -0.23 14.88
N HIS A 238 10.62 0.75 14.76
CA HIS A 238 10.97 2.16 14.64
C HIS A 238 11.26 2.78 16.01
N SER A 239 11.92 3.93 16.02
CA SER A 239 11.93 4.75 17.24
C SER A 239 10.51 5.25 17.53
N THR A 240 10.14 5.33 18.80
CA THR A 240 8.81 5.80 19.24
C THR A 240 8.54 7.21 18.70
N GLY A 241 7.35 7.45 18.14
CA GLY A 241 7.01 8.71 17.47
C GLY A 241 7.79 9.04 16.19
N ALA A 242 8.54 8.11 15.60
CA ALA A 242 9.30 8.35 14.35
C ALA A 242 8.40 8.82 13.21
N PHE A 243 7.24 8.17 13.06
CA PHE A 243 6.26 8.51 12.05
C PHE A 243 5.84 9.98 12.15
N ILE A 244 5.36 10.39 13.33
CA ILE A 244 4.80 11.72 13.49
C ILE A 244 5.86 12.81 13.40
N ARG A 245 7.11 12.54 13.82
CA ARG A 245 8.25 13.44 13.58
C ARG A 245 8.52 13.66 12.11
N ILE A 246 8.46 12.60 11.30
CA ILE A 246 8.67 12.71 9.84
C ILE A 246 7.53 13.50 9.20
N TYR A 247 6.29 13.18 9.56
CA TYR A 247 5.12 13.90 9.07
C TYR A 247 5.20 15.39 9.40
N ASP A 248 5.42 15.72 10.67
CA ASP A 248 5.49 17.11 11.17
C ASP A 248 6.66 17.87 10.54
N ALA A 249 7.83 17.23 10.39
CA ALA A 249 8.96 17.85 9.69
C ALA A 249 8.59 18.24 8.26
N VAL A 250 7.93 17.35 7.49
CA VAL A 250 7.55 17.67 6.11
C VAL A 250 6.44 18.73 6.07
N ALA A 251 5.44 18.63 6.95
CA ALA A 251 4.36 19.60 7.07
C ALA A 251 4.86 21.01 7.42
N THR A 252 5.93 21.12 8.21
CA THR A 252 6.58 22.38 8.58
C THR A 252 7.62 22.88 7.56
N GLY A 253 7.80 22.16 6.44
CA GLY A 253 8.58 22.62 5.28
C GLY A 253 9.84 21.80 4.98
N ALA A 254 10.16 20.74 5.73
CA ALA A 254 11.27 19.86 5.38
C ALA A 254 11.00 19.16 4.04
N ARG A 255 12.03 19.06 3.21
CA ARG A 255 12.00 18.32 1.94
C ARG A 255 13.21 17.41 1.89
N TYR A 256 12.97 16.11 1.75
CA TYR A 256 14.01 15.10 1.69
C TYR A 256 14.28 14.74 0.23
N PRO A 257 15.50 14.98 -0.28
CA PRO A 257 15.83 14.65 -1.66
C PRO A 257 15.80 13.14 -1.88
N LEU A 258 15.28 12.74 -3.04
CA LEU A 258 15.40 11.37 -3.52
C LEU A 258 16.88 11.03 -3.82
N PRO A 259 17.28 9.75 -3.74
CA PRO A 259 18.62 9.34 -4.12
C PRO A 259 18.95 9.71 -5.56
N THR A 260 20.17 10.20 -5.77
CA THR A 260 20.75 10.53 -7.07
C THR A 260 20.99 9.26 -7.89
N ASP A 261 21.15 9.39 -9.21
CA ASP A 261 21.41 8.24 -10.07
C ASP A 261 22.64 7.41 -9.66
N PRO A 262 23.77 8.01 -9.22
CA PRO A 262 24.90 7.25 -8.68
C PRO A 262 24.58 6.48 -7.39
N GLU A 263 23.76 7.04 -6.49
CA GLU A 263 23.33 6.36 -5.26
C GLU A 263 22.41 5.18 -5.59
N ILE A 264 21.49 5.36 -6.55
CA ILE A 264 20.65 4.26 -7.04
C ILE A 264 21.51 3.16 -7.67
N ALA A 265 22.50 3.50 -8.50
CA ALA A 265 23.41 2.54 -9.09
C ALA A 265 24.22 1.77 -8.01
N THR A 266 24.58 2.45 -6.91
CA THR A 266 25.25 1.82 -5.77
C THR A 266 24.33 0.80 -5.08
N LEU A 267 23.05 1.12 -4.90
CA LEU A 267 22.06 0.18 -4.38
C LEU A 267 21.86 -1.03 -5.31
N GLU A 268 21.85 -0.80 -6.63
CA GLU A 268 21.76 -1.89 -7.62
C GLU A 268 22.97 -2.83 -7.56
N GLN A 269 24.18 -2.30 -7.35
CA GLN A 269 25.39 -3.10 -7.18
C GLN A 269 25.39 -3.90 -5.87
N ALA A 270 24.84 -3.34 -4.79
CA ALA A 270 24.71 -4.00 -3.50
C ALA A 270 23.54 -5.01 -3.44
N SER A 271 22.75 -5.12 -4.50
CA SER A 271 21.53 -5.92 -4.56
C SER A 271 21.84 -7.43 -4.67
N ASP A 272 21.44 -8.23 -3.69
CA ASP A 272 21.61 -9.69 -3.71
C ASP A 272 20.28 -10.42 -3.55
N ARG A 273 19.79 -11.03 -4.64
CA ARG A 273 18.54 -11.81 -4.63
C ARG A 273 18.65 -13.12 -3.85
N ALA A 274 19.87 -13.64 -3.63
CA ALA A 274 20.06 -14.89 -2.92
C ALA A 274 19.69 -14.77 -1.43
N MET A 275 19.75 -13.57 -0.85
CA MET A 275 19.47 -13.34 0.58
C MET A 275 18.04 -13.68 1.01
N VAL A 276 17.05 -13.64 0.10
CA VAL A 276 15.63 -13.88 0.43
C VAL A 276 15.37 -15.30 0.93
N LYS A 277 16.23 -16.26 0.56
CA LYS A 277 16.11 -17.67 0.97
C LYS A 277 17.02 -18.02 2.16
N THR A 278 17.70 -17.03 2.73
CA THR A 278 18.72 -17.25 3.76
C THR A 278 18.13 -17.02 5.14
N GLU A 279 18.06 -18.09 5.92
CA GLU A 279 17.77 -18.03 7.35
C GLU A 279 19.09 -18.05 8.13
N PHE A 280 19.36 -17.00 8.90
CA PHE A 280 20.60 -16.82 9.64
C PHE A 280 20.60 -17.60 10.96
N GLY A 281 19.43 -17.75 11.58
CA GLY A 281 19.28 -18.43 12.87
C GLY A 281 18.03 -17.98 13.59
N GLU A 282 18.04 -18.08 14.91
CA GLU A 282 16.91 -17.76 15.78
C GLU A 282 17.39 -17.08 17.08
N LEU A 283 16.66 -16.07 17.54
CA LEU A 283 16.80 -15.51 18.88
C LEU A 283 15.89 -16.27 19.84
N ARG A 284 16.45 -16.90 20.87
CA ARG A 284 15.69 -17.63 21.89
C ARG A 284 15.42 -16.80 23.12
N ILE A 285 14.15 -16.53 23.40
CA ILE A 285 13.73 -15.79 24.58
C ILE A 285 13.96 -16.68 25.82
N THR A 286 14.94 -16.34 26.65
CA THR A 286 15.33 -17.11 27.83
C THR A 286 14.31 -17.07 28.96
N GLN A 287 13.43 -16.05 28.98
CA GLN A 287 12.29 -15.96 29.89
C GLN A 287 11.07 -15.43 29.11
N PRO A 288 10.23 -16.31 28.53
CA PRO A 288 8.98 -15.86 27.95
C PRO A 288 8.16 -15.23 29.07
N LYS A 289 7.85 -13.93 28.96
CA LYS A 289 6.83 -13.33 29.81
C LYS A 289 5.55 -14.16 29.66
N PRO A 290 4.83 -14.46 30.75
CA PRO A 290 3.59 -15.23 30.65
C PRO A 290 2.69 -14.55 29.62
N LEU A 291 2.04 -15.37 28.78
CA LEU A 291 1.01 -14.90 27.85
C LEU A 291 0.01 -14.08 28.67
N GLN A 292 0.02 -12.75 28.48
CA GLN A 292 -1.04 -11.93 29.03
C GLN A 292 -2.32 -12.30 28.28
N PHE A 293 -3.24 -12.93 29.00
CA PHE A 293 -4.59 -13.20 28.52
C PHE A 293 -5.39 -11.91 28.68
N GLY A 294 -5.41 -11.09 27.64
CA GLY A 294 -6.23 -9.87 27.60
C GLY A 294 -5.48 -8.62 27.13
N TYR A 295 -6.21 -7.73 26.46
CA TYR A 295 -5.71 -6.42 26.04
C TYR A 295 -5.54 -5.50 27.26
N GLN A 296 -4.34 -4.97 27.45
CA GLN A 296 -4.02 -4.06 28.54
C GLN A 296 -3.66 -2.68 27.99
N ASP A 297 -4.35 -1.66 28.46
CA ASP A 297 -4.14 -0.28 28.01
C ASP A 297 -3.83 0.71 29.15
N GLY A 298 -3.68 0.22 30.38
CA GLY A 298 -3.33 1.04 31.54
C GLY A 298 -4.51 1.85 32.12
N TRP A 299 -5.58 2.09 31.37
CA TRP A 299 -6.77 2.80 31.85
C TRP A 299 -7.89 1.82 32.21
N ARG A 300 -8.15 0.84 31.35
CA ARG A 300 -9.10 -0.26 31.64
C ARG A 300 -8.58 -1.16 32.77
N SER A 301 -7.26 -1.24 32.96
CA SER A 301 -6.64 -1.98 34.08
C SER A 301 -6.78 -1.27 35.44
N VAL A 302 -6.95 0.06 35.48
CA VAL A 302 -7.21 0.78 36.74
C VAL A 302 -8.65 0.56 37.21
N LEU A 303 -9.55 0.19 36.31
CA LEU A 303 -10.94 -0.20 36.62
C LEU A 303 -11.09 -1.71 36.93
N SER A 304 -9.99 -2.47 36.98
CA SER A 304 -9.99 -3.95 36.88
C SER A 304 -10.04 -4.75 38.19
N GLU A 305 -10.61 -4.23 39.27
CA GLU A 305 -11.06 -5.14 40.36
C GLU A 305 -12.22 -6.07 39.89
N LEU A 306 -12.76 -5.86 38.68
CA LEU A 306 -13.88 -6.62 38.10
C LEU A 306 -13.55 -7.38 36.80
N ALA A 307 -12.29 -7.41 36.34
CA ALA A 307 -11.96 -7.92 35.00
C ALA A 307 -11.01 -9.14 34.98
N SER A 308 -11.28 -10.13 35.84
CA SER A 308 -10.74 -11.48 35.63
C SER A 308 -11.48 -12.13 34.46
N PHE A 309 -10.76 -12.27 33.36
CA PHE A 309 -11.17 -12.95 32.14
C PHE A 309 -11.56 -14.41 32.40
N ASP A 310 -12.86 -14.68 32.53
CA ASP A 310 -13.43 -15.98 32.20
C ASP A 310 -14.78 -15.76 31.51
N ALA A 311 -14.86 -16.28 30.28
CA ALA A 311 -16.07 -16.63 29.53
C ALA A 311 -17.33 -15.75 29.69
N GLU A 312 -17.52 -14.78 28.77
CA GLU A 312 -18.75 -14.60 27.95
C GLU A 312 -18.67 -13.27 27.18
N LEU A 313 -19.09 -13.30 25.92
CA LEU A 313 -18.81 -12.30 24.88
C LEU A 313 -19.49 -10.93 25.03
N ASP A 314 -20.28 -10.69 26.08
CA ASP A 314 -21.01 -9.43 26.29
C ASP A 314 -20.24 -8.38 27.10
N THR A 315 -19.13 -8.76 27.74
CA THR A 315 -18.33 -7.88 28.63
C THR A 315 -17.00 -7.41 28.03
N CYS A 316 -16.70 -7.78 26.78
CA CYS A 316 -15.64 -7.11 25.99
C CYS A 316 -16.07 -5.72 25.50
N ALA A 317 -17.36 -5.41 25.58
CA ALA A 317 -17.77 -4.04 25.80
C ALA A 317 -17.43 -3.73 27.26
N VAL A 318 -16.65 -2.68 27.54
CA VAL A 318 -16.86 -1.89 28.78
C VAL A 318 -18.38 -1.88 28.96
N PRO A 319 -18.96 -2.48 30.02
CA PRO A 319 -20.38 -2.85 30.06
C PRO A 319 -21.12 -1.68 29.48
N ALA A 320 -21.64 -1.86 28.26
CA ALA A 320 -21.90 -0.75 27.34
C ALA A 320 -22.55 0.31 28.21
N MET A 321 -21.79 1.37 28.56
CA MET A 321 -22.33 2.39 29.44
C MET A 321 -23.57 2.79 28.66
N SER A 322 -24.74 2.48 29.22
CA SER A 322 -25.99 2.48 28.50
C SER A 322 -26.36 3.94 28.33
N GLN A 323 -25.62 4.66 27.50
CA GLN A 323 -25.64 6.09 27.45
C GLN A 323 -25.38 6.46 25.99
N PRO A 324 -26.46 6.84 25.27
CA PRO A 324 -26.46 7.97 24.34
C PRO A 324 -25.33 9.02 24.46
N ASP A 325 -24.66 9.12 25.62
CA ASP A 325 -23.64 10.11 25.99
C ASP A 325 -22.18 9.62 25.82
N TYR A 326 -21.89 8.37 25.45
CA TYR A 326 -20.53 7.93 25.07
C TYR A 326 -20.26 8.14 23.57
N LYS A 327 -20.63 9.32 23.07
CA LYS A 327 -20.25 9.84 21.77
C LYS A 327 -19.32 11.01 22.04
N SER A 328 -18.14 11.03 21.40
CA SER A 328 -17.44 12.31 21.29
C SER A 328 -18.36 13.29 20.53
N GLY A 329 -18.20 14.60 20.75
CA GLY A 329 -19.09 15.64 20.22
C GLY A 329 -19.28 15.63 18.69
N ALA A 330 -18.52 14.81 17.95
CA ALA A 330 -18.60 14.64 16.50
C ALA A 330 -19.17 13.28 16.04
N GLY A 331 -19.70 12.44 16.94
CA GLY A 331 -20.29 11.14 16.58
C GLY A 331 -19.28 10.00 16.37
N VAL A 332 -18.02 10.19 16.76
CA VAL A 332 -16.99 9.13 16.76
C VAL A 332 -17.22 8.22 17.96
N THR A 333 -17.39 6.92 17.70
CA THR A 333 -17.43 5.90 18.76
C THR A 333 -16.02 5.62 19.25
N HIS A 334 -15.75 5.90 20.51
CA HIS A 334 -14.55 5.42 21.21
C HIS A 334 -14.55 3.87 21.21
N ASP A 335 -13.40 3.26 20.93
CA ASP A 335 -13.20 1.80 20.87
C ASP A 335 -13.90 1.07 19.69
N SER A 336 -13.55 1.49 18.47
CA SER A 336 -14.13 1.03 17.19
C SER A 336 -13.56 -0.29 16.64
N MET A 337 -12.85 -1.08 17.46
CA MET A 337 -12.18 -2.35 17.08
C MET A 337 -13.12 -3.49 16.65
N VAL A 338 -14.44 -3.30 16.77
CA VAL A 338 -15.45 -4.29 16.36
C VAL A 338 -16.34 -3.78 15.22
N ASN A 339 -16.08 -2.57 14.73
CA ASN A 339 -16.98 -1.84 13.83
C ASN A 339 -16.52 -1.84 12.36
N ALA A 340 -15.54 -2.68 11.98
CA ALA A 340 -15.06 -2.76 10.60
C ALA A 340 -14.79 -4.21 10.14
N GLU A 341 -15.04 -4.51 8.86
CA GLU A 341 -14.74 -5.84 8.27
C GLU A 341 -13.23 -6.09 8.14
N ALA A 342 -12.44 -5.02 7.99
CA ALA A 342 -10.99 -5.04 7.83
C ALA A 342 -10.32 -3.99 8.74
N LEU A 343 -8.99 -4.06 8.83
CA LEU A 343 -8.20 -2.99 9.47
C LEU A 343 -8.25 -1.74 8.58
N SER A 344 -8.73 -0.63 9.13
CA SER A 344 -8.85 0.66 8.43
C SER A 344 -8.61 1.83 9.39
N ALA A 345 -8.44 3.03 8.83
CA ALA A 345 -8.47 4.27 9.61
C ALA A 345 -9.75 5.05 9.33
N GLU A 346 -10.49 5.41 10.37
CA GLU A 346 -11.66 6.27 10.29
C GLU A 346 -11.22 7.72 10.12
N VAL A 347 -11.34 8.22 8.90
CA VAL A 347 -10.95 9.57 8.52
C VAL A 347 -12.12 10.43 8.05
N ASN A 348 -13.37 9.93 8.02
CA ASN A 348 -14.46 10.68 7.37
C ASN A 348 -14.74 12.02 8.03
N HIS A 349 -14.61 12.11 9.36
CA HIS A 349 -14.76 13.36 10.11
C HIS A 349 -13.52 14.27 10.02
N LEU A 350 -12.42 13.77 9.49
CA LEU A 350 -11.17 14.50 9.32
C LEU A 350 -11.02 15.05 7.89
N LEU A 351 -11.87 14.63 6.95
CA LEU A 351 -11.81 15.01 5.54
C LEU A 351 -13.05 15.80 5.11
N ASP A 352 -12.87 16.68 4.12
CA ASP A 352 -13.98 17.37 3.48
C ASP A 352 -14.68 16.49 2.43
N ALA A 353 -15.71 17.02 1.77
CA ALA A 353 -16.48 16.30 0.75
C ALA A 353 -15.64 15.91 -0.48
N ASP A 354 -14.52 16.58 -0.70
CA ASP A 354 -13.58 16.32 -1.79
C ASP A 354 -12.43 15.38 -1.36
N GLY A 355 -12.44 14.91 -0.12
CA GLY A 355 -11.43 14.02 0.46
C GLY A 355 -10.14 14.72 0.91
N ASN A 356 -10.14 16.05 1.03
CA ASN A 356 -8.98 16.80 1.50
C ASN A 356 -8.94 16.89 3.04
N PRO A 357 -7.74 16.92 3.64
CA PRO A 357 -7.58 17.18 5.08
C PRO A 357 -8.25 18.47 5.54
N THR A 358 -9.08 18.37 6.57
CA THR A 358 -9.71 19.53 7.25
C THR A 358 -8.83 20.03 8.41
N THR A 359 -9.24 21.13 9.05
CA THR A 359 -8.63 21.60 10.30
C THR A 359 -8.60 20.49 11.36
N ASP A 360 -9.65 19.68 11.46
CA ASP A 360 -9.72 18.58 12.44
C ASP A 360 -8.64 17.53 12.20
N PHE A 361 -8.28 17.26 10.94
CA PHE A 361 -7.13 16.40 10.62
C PHE A 361 -5.82 17.01 11.12
N HIS A 362 -5.61 18.30 10.88
CA HIS A 362 -4.41 18.99 11.30
C HIS A 362 -4.30 19.06 12.83
N ASP A 363 -5.41 19.32 13.52
CA ASP A 363 -5.48 19.31 14.98
C ASP A 363 -5.19 17.92 15.55
N PHE A 364 -5.76 16.86 14.95
CA PHE A 364 -5.46 15.49 15.33
C PHE A 364 -3.97 15.16 15.18
N MET A 365 -3.37 15.50 14.04
CA MET A 365 -1.94 15.26 13.80
C MET A 365 -1.06 16.09 14.75
N TRP A 366 -1.47 17.29 15.12
CA TRP A 366 -0.79 18.11 16.12
C TRP A 366 -0.83 17.47 17.52
N TRP A 367 -1.99 16.97 17.95
CA TRP A 367 -2.11 16.19 19.20
C TRP A 367 -1.25 14.93 19.18
N TYR A 368 -1.23 14.21 18.05
CA TYR A 368 -0.34 13.07 17.87
C TYR A 368 1.13 13.48 18.06
N ALA A 369 1.54 14.61 17.48
CA ALA A 369 2.91 15.10 17.62
C ALA A 369 3.23 15.43 19.10
N LEU A 370 2.35 16.15 19.79
CA LEU A 370 2.52 16.47 21.20
C LEU A 370 2.68 15.23 22.08
N GLU A 371 1.86 14.21 21.86
CA GLU A 371 1.83 13.03 22.70
C GLU A 371 3.00 12.08 22.46
N HIS A 372 3.46 11.97 21.21
CA HIS A 372 4.37 10.90 20.79
C HIS A 372 5.70 11.38 20.18
N ALA A 373 5.80 12.59 19.62
CA ALA A 373 7.02 13.03 18.92
C ALA A 373 8.25 13.09 19.82
N ALA A 374 8.07 13.35 21.13
CA ALA A 374 9.15 13.35 22.11
C ALA A 374 9.78 11.96 22.35
N GLY A 375 9.17 10.87 21.86
CA GLY A 375 9.69 9.50 21.99
C GLY A 375 9.66 8.94 23.41
N LYS A 376 9.05 9.64 24.37
CA LYS A 376 8.98 9.23 25.78
C LYS A 376 7.97 8.10 26.05
N LYS A 377 6.95 7.97 25.19
CA LYS A 377 5.90 6.96 25.30
C LYS A 377 6.29 5.70 24.53
N SER A 378 5.80 4.55 24.97
CA SER A 378 6.01 3.27 24.29
C SER A 378 5.13 3.15 23.05
N HIS A 379 5.52 2.26 22.13
CA HIS A 379 4.71 1.89 20.97
C HIS A 379 3.34 1.33 21.36
N ALA A 380 3.27 0.60 22.49
CA ALA A 380 2.00 0.13 23.03
C ALA A 380 1.08 1.30 23.43
N SER A 381 1.64 2.35 24.03
CA SER A 381 0.89 3.56 24.37
C SER A 381 0.34 4.27 23.12
N GLU A 382 1.14 4.33 22.06
CA GLU A 382 0.76 4.92 20.76
C GLU A 382 -0.38 4.15 20.08
N ILE A 383 -0.29 2.81 20.05
CA ILE A 383 -1.38 1.94 19.57
C ILE A 383 -2.67 2.21 20.37
N ASN A 384 -2.56 2.25 21.69
CA ASN A 384 -3.73 2.40 22.56
C ASN A 384 -4.37 3.78 22.40
N TRP A 385 -3.57 4.82 22.20
CA TRP A 385 -4.06 6.17 21.93
C TRP A 385 -4.85 6.20 20.61
N LEU A 386 -4.27 5.69 19.51
CA LEU A 386 -4.94 5.63 18.20
C LEU A 386 -6.27 4.85 18.23
N LEU A 387 -6.37 3.80 19.05
CA LEU A 387 -7.59 3.02 19.23
C LEU A 387 -8.65 3.77 20.06
N ARG A 388 -8.22 4.52 21.08
CA ARG A 388 -9.12 5.30 21.95
C ARG A 388 -9.72 6.50 21.25
N GLU A 389 -8.94 7.17 20.43
CA GLU A 389 -9.42 8.25 19.57
C GLU A 389 -10.38 7.73 18.46
N GLY A 390 -10.60 6.42 18.36
CA GLY A 390 -11.52 5.81 17.42
C GLY A 390 -11.00 5.81 15.97
N ILE A 391 -9.75 6.24 15.78
CA ILE A 391 -9.08 6.37 14.48
C ILE A 391 -8.85 5.00 13.87
N ILE A 392 -8.28 4.06 14.61
CA ILE A 392 -8.00 2.73 14.06
C ILE A 392 -9.19 1.80 14.32
N ARG A 393 -9.80 1.33 13.23
CA ARG A 393 -10.89 0.35 13.25
C ARG A 393 -10.38 -1.01 12.81
N ALA A 394 -10.94 -2.06 13.38
CA ALA A 394 -10.56 -3.43 13.03
C ALA A 394 -11.76 -4.38 13.12
N ARG A 395 -11.52 -5.61 12.68
CA ARG A 395 -12.48 -6.72 12.81
C ARG A 395 -12.50 -7.28 14.22
N ARG A 396 -13.64 -7.89 14.57
CA ARG A 396 -13.80 -8.66 15.81
C ARG A 396 -12.65 -9.65 16.01
N GLY A 397 -12.07 -9.67 17.21
CA GLY A 397 -10.97 -10.56 17.58
C GLY A 397 -9.57 -10.03 17.28
N TYR A 398 -9.44 -8.87 16.62
CA TYR A 398 -8.13 -8.25 16.36
C TYR A 398 -7.40 -7.79 17.64
N GLN A 399 -8.13 -7.62 18.76
CA GLN A 399 -7.58 -7.34 20.09
C GLN A 399 -6.49 -8.35 20.49
N SER A 400 -6.71 -9.63 20.19
CA SER A 400 -5.76 -10.70 20.46
C SER A 400 -4.44 -10.53 19.70
N GLN A 401 -4.49 -9.95 18.50
CA GLN A 401 -3.31 -9.64 17.71
C GLN A 401 -2.57 -8.42 18.27
N ILE A 402 -3.31 -7.41 18.72
CA ILE A 402 -2.72 -6.23 19.38
C ILE A 402 -1.89 -6.62 20.61
N VAL A 403 -2.40 -7.52 21.44
CA VAL A 403 -1.65 -8.06 22.59
C VAL A 403 -0.34 -8.71 22.14
N ARG A 404 -0.37 -9.53 21.09
CA ARG A 404 0.84 -10.17 20.54
C ARG A 404 1.83 -9.15 20.01
N TYR A 405 1.35 -8.07 19.38
CA TYR A 405 2.19 -6.99 18.89
C TYR A 405 2.86 -6.21 20.02
N GLN A 406 2.11 -5.89 21.09
CA GLN A 406 2.65 -5.24 22.28
C GLN A 406 3.70 -6.12 22.99
N GLN A 407 3.43 -7.43 23.12
CA GLN A 407 4.38 -8.39 23.66
C GLN A 407 5.65 -8.48 22.81
N PHE A 408 5.51 -8.53 21.50
CA PHE A 408 6.64 -8.52 20.58
C PHE A 408 7.49 -7.26 20.74
N GLY A 409 6.86 -6.08 20.70
CA GLY A 409 7.57 -4.80 20.86
C GLY A 409 8.28 -4.68 22.23
N GLN A 410 7.65 -5.14 23.31
CA GLN A 410 8.28 -5.16 24.63
C GLN A 410 9.45 -6.14 24.69
N THR A 411 9.33 -7.32 24.08
CA THR A 411 10.41 -8.31 24.00
C THR A 411 11.62 -7.74 23.27
N LEU A 412 11.41 -7.05 22.15
CA LEU A 412 12.50 -6.38 21.44
C LEU A 412 13.14 -5.27 22.26
N ALA A 413 12.36 -4.50 23.03
CA ALA A 413 12.88 -3.48 23.93
C ALA A 413 13.73 -4.08 25.06
N ASP A 414 13.26 -5.18 25.67
CA ASP A 414 13.99 -5.89 26.73
C ASP A 414 15.31 -6.48 26.21
N MET A 415 15.36 -6.89 24.94
CA MET A 415 16.58 -7.35 24.25
C MET A 415 17.47 -6.22 23.72
N GLY A 416 17.04 -4.95 23.79
CA GLY A 416 17.76 -3.82 23.20
C GLY A 416 17.81 -3.85 21.66
N LEU A 417 16.89 -4.57 21.01
CA LEU A 417 16.79 -4.73 19.55
C LEU A 417 15.65 -3.90 18.94
N ASN A 418 15.03 -3.01 19.71
CA ASN A 418 14.01 -2.08 19.22
C ASN A 418 14.63 -0.86 18.52
N SER A 419 13.79 0.06 18.03
CA SER A 419 14.22 1.39 17.58
C SER A 419 15.30 1.41 16.48
N GLY A 420 15.26 0.43 15.58
CA GLY A 420 16.17 0.33 14.44
C GLY A 420 17.53 -0.27 14.78
N LEU A 421 17.73 -0.73 16.02
CA LEU A 421 19.00 -1.28 16.49
C LEU A 421 19.23 -2.73 16.08
N ALA A 422 18.22 -3.42 15.54
CA ALA A 422 18.28 -4.81 15.07
C ALA A 422 19.04 -4.97 13.72
N THR A 423 20.33 -4.64 13.72
CA THR A 423 21.26 -4.92 12.61
C THR A 423 21.72 -6.39 12.64
N LEU A 424 22.34 -6.87 11.55
CA LEU A 424 22.84 -8.24 11.53
C LEU A 424 23.87 -8.46 12.63
N GLU A 425 24.83 -7.54 12.75
CA GLU A 425 25.92 -7.57 13.73
C GLU A 425 25.41 -7.61 15.18
N THR A 426 24.44 -6.75 15.51
CA THR A 426 23.86 -6.69 16.86
C THR A 426 23.07 -7.96 17.18
N ILE A 427 22.32 -8.49 16.21
CA ILE A 427 21.58 -9.74 16.38
C ILE A 427 22.53 -10.92 16.55
N THR A 428 23.54 -11.08 15.70
CA THR A 428 24.46 -12.22 15.75
C THR A 428 25.35 -12.22 16.98
N SER A 429 25.63 -11.03 17.53
CA SER A 429 26.41 -10.87 18.76
C SER A 429 25.55 -10.98 20.04
N HIS A 430 24.22 -11.05 19.89
CA HIS A 430 23.32 -11.11 21.05
C HIS A 430 23.41 -12.49 21.75
N PRO A 431 23.49 -12.56 23.09
CA PRO A 431 23.65 -13.83 23.82
C PRO A 431 22.53 -14.86 23.58
N ALA A 432 21.33 -14.37 23.20
CA ALA A 432 20.18 -15.21 22.89
C ALA A 432 20.19 -15.78 21.46
N PHE A 433 21.15 -15.39 20.62
CA PHE A 433 21.20 -15.82 19.22
C PHE A 433 21.75 -17.23 19.09
N VAL A 434 21.03 -18.05 18.34
CA VAL A 434 21.40 -19.41 17.98
C VAL A 434 21.50 -19.47 16.47
N ALA A 435 22.72 -19.62 15.96
CA ALA A 435 22.95 -19.77 14.53
C ALA A 435 22.36 -21.09 14.01
N ASN A 436 21.80 -21.06 12.80
CA ASN A 436 21.51 -22.30 12.08
C ASN A 436 22.84 -23.01 11.72
N ARG A 437 22.84 -24.35 11.68
CA ARG A 437 24.04 -25.15 11.32
C ARG A 437 24.71 -24.56 10.06
N PRO A 438 26.05 -24.51 10.00
CA PRO A 438 26.77 -23.56 9.17
C PRO A 438 26.51 -23.80 7.69
N ASN A 439 25.83 -22.85 7.04
CA ASN A 439 25.90 -22.70 5.60
C ASN A 439 27.23 -22.01 5.28
N ALA A 440 28.15 -22.75 4.66
CA ALA A 440 29.55 -22.39 4.39
C ALA A 440 29.79 -21.12 3.52
N LYS A 441 28.75 -20.34 3.19
CA LYS A 441 28.84 -19.17 2.31
C LYS A 441 29.07 -17.83 3.02
N PHE A 442 29.00 -17.76 4.35
CA PHE A 442 28.98 -16.46 5.06
C PHE A 442 30.12 -16.24 6.07
N GLN A 443 31.23 -16.97 5.96
CA GLN A 443 32.45 -16.64 6.72
C GLN A 443 33.18 -15.38 6.22
N LEU A 444 32.67 -14.68 5.18
CA LEU A 444 33.32 -13.51 4.57
C LEU A 444 32.64 -12.17 4.85
N ALA A 445 31.63 -12.13 5.73
CA ALA A 445 30.92 -10.91 6.09
C ALA A 445 30.77 -10.70 7.61
N LEU A 446 31.64 -11.35 8.40
CA LEU A 446 31.83 -11.09 9.83
C LEU A 446 33.10 -10.29 10.04
#